data_AF-A0A6J4YBF6-F1
#
_entry.id   AF-A0A6J4YBF6-F1
#
_cell.length_a   1.000
_cell.length_b   1.000
_cell.length_c   1.000
_cell.angle_alpha   90.00
_cell.angle_beta   90.00
_cell.angle_gamma   90.00
#
_symmetry.space_group_name_H-M   'P 1'
#
loop_
_entity.id
_entity.type
_entity.pdbx_description
1 polymer ?
#
loop_
_entity_poly.entity_id
_entity_poly.type
_entity_poly.pdbx_seq_one_letter_code
_entity_poly.pdbx_strand_id
1 'polypeptide(L)'
;MGALIVIQSQIVVAGEKAISKSVDRMKAYKLYQQNCIGCHDSVANPEQPGRTRDDWHLVVNVMHGYGLELSLEESELIIDMLYDLRKGMEREAG
;
A
#
# COMPACT_ATOMS: atom_id res chain seq x y z
N MET A 1 -10.12 48.54 -1.13
CA MET A 1 -10.62 47.16 -1.32
C MET A 1 -9.43 46.33 -1.78
N GLY A 2 -8.68 45.78 -0.82
CA GLY A 2 -7.45 45.05 -1.10
C GLY A 2 -7.77 43.59 -1.42
N ALA A 3 -7.42 43.14 -2.63
CA ALA A 3 -7.43 41.75 -2.98
C ALA A 3 -6.21 41.07 -2.31
N LEU A 4 -6.44 40.43 -1.18
CA LEU A 4 -5.51 39.45 -0.61
C LEU A 4 -5.50 38.23 -1.55
N ILE A 5 -4.49 38.18 -2.41
CA ILE A 5 -4.24 37.04 -3.29
C ILE A 5 -3.79 35.87 -2.39
N VAL A 6 -4.64 34.85 -2.28
CA VAL A 6 -4.34 33.59 -1.58
C VAL A 6 -3.37 32.77 -2.44
N ILE A 7 -2.09 33.12 -2.39
CA ILE A 7 -1.00 32.31 -2.99
C ILE A 7 -0.54 31.29 -1.94
N GLN A 8 -1.44 30.41 -1.50
CA GLN A 8 -1.03 29.21 -0.77
C GLN A 8 -0.75 28.12 -1.82
N SER A 9 0.53 27.81 -2.03
CA SER A 9 1.17 26.66 -1.38
C SER A 9 1.00 25.31 -2.09
N GLN A 10 1.18 25.25 -3.43
CA GLN A 10 1.33 23.95 -4.13
C GLN A 10 2.49 23.10 -3.55
N ILE A 11 3.56 23.77 -3.08
CA ILE A 11 4.74 23.13 -2.49
C ILE A 11 4.41 22.48 -1.14
N VAL A 12 3.53 23.11 -0.36
CA VAL A 12 3.17 22.66 0.99
C VAL A 12 2.23 21.46 0.91
N VAL A 13 1.27 21.50 -0.02
CA VAL A 13 0.36 20.37 -0.32
C VAL A 13 1.11 19.14 -0.81
N ALA A 14 2.13 19.31 -1.67
CA ALA A 14 2.96 18.20 -2.14
C ALA A 14 3.78 17.56 -1.00
N GLY A 15 4.31 18.38 -0.09
CA GLY A 15 5.04 17.92 1.11
C GLY A 15 4.14 17.14 2.06
N GLU A 16 2.94 17.65 2.37
CA GLU A 16 1.95 16.98 3.22
C GLU A 16 1.54 15.62 2.64
N LYS A 17 1.30 15.54 1.32
CA LYS A 17 0.94 14.28 0.65
C LYS A 17 2.08 13.24 0.68
N ALA A 18 3.32 13.68 0.52
CA ALA A 18 4.48 12.79 0.59
C ALA A 18 4.68 12.22 2.01
N ILE A 19 4.49 13.06 3.03
CA ILE A 19 4.53 12.63 4.44
C ILE A 19 3.40 11.65 4.72
N SER A 20 2.16 11.94 4.31
CA SER A 20 1.03 11.02 4.46
C SER A 20 1.34 9.65 3.85
N LYS A 21 1.79 9.61 2.59
CA LYS A 21 2.14 8.35 1.92
C LYS A 21 3.25 7.59 2.66
N SER A 22 4.22 8.29 3.24
CA SER A 22 5.28 7.65 4.02
C SER A 22 4.74 7.04 5.33
N VAL A 23 3.82 7.72 6.00
CA VAL A 23 3.14 7.24 7.20
C VAL A 23 2.26 6.03 6.88
N ASP A 24 1.49 6.11 5.79
CA ASP A 24 0.64 5.03 5.30
C ASP A 24 1.47 3.79 4.98
N ARG A 25 2.63 3.94 4.35
CA ARG A 25 3.55 2.82 4.08
C ARG A 25 4.11 2.20 5.36
N MET A 26 4.47 2.98 6.36
CA MET A 26 4.93 2.46 7.65
C MET A 26 3.80 1.71 8.39
N LYS A 27 2.58 2.27 8.36
CA LYS A 27 1.38 1.64 8.92
C LYS A 27 1.09 0.31 8.22
N ALA A 28 1.09 0.29 6.89
CA ALA A 28 0.88 -0.91 6.08
C ALA A 28 1.91 -2.01 6.40
N TYR A 29 3.20 -1.65 6.49
CA TYR A 29 4.24 -2.62 6.82
C TYR A 29 4.08 -3.22 8.22
N LYS A 30 3.68 -2.41 9.20
CA LYS A 30 3.38 -2.89 10.55
C LYS A 30 2.20 -3.85 10.56
N LEU A 31 1.10 -3.47 9.90
CA LEU A 31 -0.09 -4.33 9.76
C LEU A 31 0.25 -5.66 9.10
N TYR A 32 1.09 -5.63 8.07
CA TYR A 32 1.54 -6.81 7.36
C TYR A 32 2.33 -7.77 8.25
N GLN A 33 3.30 -7.25 9.02
CA GLN A 33 4.06 -8.08 9.96
C GLN A 33 3.18 -8.70 11.05
N GLN A 34 2.15 -7.98 11.48
CA GLN A 34 1.26 -8.44 12.56
C GLN A 34 0.24 -9.47 12.09
N ASN A 35 -0.30 -9.31 10.87
CA ASN A 35 -1.50 -10.03 10.45
C ASN A 35 -1.29 -10.96 9.25
N CYS A 36 -0.29 -10.73 8.40
CA CYS A 36 -0.15 -11.47 7.15
C CYS A 36 0.88 -12.62 7.19
N ILE A 37 1.85 -12.55 8.11
CA ILE A 37 2.93 -13.56 8.22
C ILE A 37 2.77 -14.50 9.41
N GLY A 38 1.63 -14.44 10.12
CA GLY A 38 1.37 -15.28 11.29
C GLY A 38 0.95 -16.71 10.94
N CYS A 39 0.32 -16.91 9.77
CA CYS A 39 -0.20 -18.21 9.34
C CYS A 39 0.65 -18.86 8.23
N HIS A 40 1.27 -18.07 7.36
CA HIS A 40 2.11 -18.54 6.26
C HIS A 40 3.11 -17.45 5.83
N ASP A 41 4.12 -17.81 5.05
CA ASP A 41 5.05 -16.86 4.45
C ASP A 41 4.38 -15.96 3.41
N SER A 42 5.03 -14.84 3.06
CA SER A 42 4.51 -13.94 2.03
C SER A 42 4.29 -14.65 0.70
N VAL A 43 3.10 -14.49 0.13
CA VAL A 43 2.84 -14.87 -1.27
C VAL A 43 3.28 -13.78 -2.26
N ALA A 44 3.77 -12.63 -1.78
CA ALA A 44 4.38 -11.60 -2.60
C ALA A 44 5.82 -11.99 -2.98
N ASN A 45 5.96 -13.04 -3.79
CA ASN A 45 7.24 -13.53 -4.28
C ASN A 45 7.75 -12.63 -5.43
N PRO A 46 8.94 -12.01 -5.33
CA PRO A 46 9.50 -11.16 -6.39
C PRO A 46 9.93 -11.92 -7.65
N GLU A 47 10.08 -13.24 -7.58
CA GLU A 47 10.46 -14.09 -8.71
C GLU A 47 9.25 -14.58 -9.52
N GLN A 48 8.02 -14.28 -9.06
CA GLN A 48 6.78 -14.65 -9.76
C GLN A 48 6.19 -13.45 -10.52
N PRO A 49 5.46 -13.70 -11.64
CA PRO A 49 4.77 -12.65 -12.37
C PRO A 49 3.92 -11.76 -11.46
N GLY A 50 3.99 -10.44 -11.72
CA GLY A 50 3.16 -9.42 -11.09
C GLY A 50 1.68 -9.82 -11.05
N ARG A 51 0.98 -9.44 -9.98
CA ARG A 51 -0.48 -9.49 -9.83
C ARG A 51 -0.97 -8.05 -9.91
N THR A 52 -2.13 -7.86 -10.50
CA THR A 52 -2.78 -6.56 -10.52
C THR A 52 -3.21 -6.16 -9.11
N ARG A 53 -3.55 -4.89 -8.92
CA ARG A 53 -4.14 -4.42 -7.66
C ARG A 53 -5.45 -5.15 -7.33
N ASP A 54 -6.26 -5.41 -8.35
CA ASP A 54 -7.55 -6.12 -8.21
C ASP A 54 -7.36 -7.59 -7.83
N ASP A 55 -6.31 -8.24 -8.34
CA ASP A 55 -5.97 -9.59 -7.89
C ASP A 55 -5.61 -9.62 -6.40
N TRP A 56 -4.95 -8.56 -5.89
CA TRP A 56 -4.63 -8.46 -4.47
C TRP A 56 -5.88 -8.21 -3.60
N HIS A 57 -6.89 -7.50 -4.11
CA HIS A 57 -8.22 -7.44 -3.48
C HIS A 57 -8.80 -8.82 -3.25
N LEU A 58 -8.77 -9.67 -4.29
CA LEU A 58 -9.28 -11.04 -4.19
C LEU A 58 -8.47 -11.85 -3.18
N VAL A 59 -7.14 -11.74 -3.18
CA VAL A 59 -6.28 -12.44 -2.22
C VAL A 59 -6.60 -12.04 -0.78
N VAL A 60 -6.66 -10.73 -0.48
CA VAL A 60 -6.96 -10.25 0.88
C VAL A 60 -8.38 -10.67 1.30
N ASN A 61 -9.36 -10.60 0.39
CA ASN A 61 -10.72 -11.08 0.65
C ASN A 61 -10.78 -12.58 0.97
N VAL A 62 -9.98 -13.40 0.28
CA VAL A 62 -9.85 -14.83 0.60
C VAL A 62 -9.23 -15.02 1.99
N MET A 63 -8.24 -14.22 2.37
CA MET A 63 -7.61 -14.30 3.69
C MET A 63 -8.57 -13.90 4.82
N HIS A 64 -9.49 -12.97 4.59
CA HIS A 64 -10.58 -12.69 5.53
C HIS A 64 -11.38 -13.97 5.86
N GLY A 65 -11.63 -14.81 4.85
CA GLY A 65 -12.27 -16.13 5.04
C GLY A 65 -11.45 -17.13 5.87
N TYR A 66 -10.14 -16.93 6.00
CA TYR A 66 -9.23 -17.72 6.83
C TYR A 66 -8.95 -17.11 8.21
N GLY A 67 -9.67 -16.05 8.59
CA GLY A 67 -9.55 -15.41 9.91
C GLY A 67 -8.61 -14.22 9.95
N LEU A 68 -8.18 -13.68 8.80
CA LEU A 68 -7.61 -12.34 8.76
C LEU A 68 -8.71 -11.33 9.12
N GLU A 69 -8.46 -10.46 10.09
CA GLU A 69 -9.40 -9.41 10.47
C GLU A 69 -8.75 -8.04 10.25
N LEU A 70 -9.09 -7.41 9.13
CA LEU A 70 -8.68 -6.04 8.81
C LEU A 70 -9.91 -5.19 8.54
N SER A 71 -9.87 -3.92 8.93
CA SER A 71 -10.85 -2.96 8.42
C SER A 71 -10.69 -2.76 6.90
N LEU A 72 -11.69 -2.12 6.27
CA LEU A 72 -11.61 -1.76 4.85
C LEU A 72 -10.40 -0.87 4.56
N GLU A 73 -10.15 0.14 5.41
CA GLU A 73 -9.00 1.05 5.26
C GLU A 73 -7.66 0.30 5.37
N GLU A 74 -7.53 -0.59 6.35
CA GLU A 74 -6.32 -1.41 6.52
C GLU A 74 -6.13 -2.38 5.36
N SER A 75 -7.22 -2.93 4.83
CA SER A 75 -7.18 -3.79 3.64
C SER A 75 -6.63 -3.03 2.43
N GLU A 76 -7.09 -1.80 2.17
CA GLU A 76 -6.56 -0.97 1.08
C GLU A 76 -5.06 -0.67 1.25
N LEU A 77 -4.62 -0.33 2.47
CA LEU A 77 -3.20 -0.09 2.77
C LEU A 77 -2.33 -1.32 2.49
N ILE A 78 -2.80 -2.50 2.88
CA ILE A 78 -2.09 -3.77 2.65
C ILE A 78 -2.06 -4.10 1.15
N ILE A 79 -3.18 -3.94 0.45
CA ILE A 79 -3.29 -4.20 -0.99
C ILE A 79 -2.33 -3.30 -1.77
N ASP A 80 -2.32 -2.00 -1.46
CA ASP A 80 -1.41 -1.05 -2.09
C ASP A 80 0.05 -1.41 -1.82
N MET A 81 0.38 -1.79 -0.58
CA MET A 81 1.73 -2.22 -0.23
C MET A 81 2.14 -3.51 -0.97
N LEU A 82 1.29 -4.54 -1.03
CA LEU A 82 1.55 -5.81 -1.72
C LEU A 82 1.69 -5.63 -3.23
N TYR A 83 0.93 -4.70 -3.80
CA TYR A 83 1.06 -4.28 -5.18
C TYR A 83 2.40 -3.55 -5.42
N ASP A 84 2.73 -2.56 -4.58
CA ASP A 84 3.93 -1.76 -4.69
C ASP A 84 5.22 -2.57 -4.42
N LEU A 85 5.18 -3.65 -3.64
CA LEU A 85 6.36 -4.51 -3.37
C LEU A 85 7.02 -5.02 -4.66
N ARG A 86 6.27 -5.18 -5.76
CA ARG A 86 6.85 -5.58 -7.05
C ARG A 86 7.06 -4.44 -8.02
N LYS A 87 6.47 -3.27 -7.76
CA LYS A 87 6.56 -2.12 -8.65
C LYS A 87 8.00 -1.59 -8.68
N GLY A 88 8.73 -1.94 -9.74
CA GLY A 88 10.13 -1.58 -9.93
C GLY A 88 11.16 -2.60 -9.41
N MET A 89 10.74 -3.78 -8.94
CA MET A 89 11.65 -4.90 -8.61
C MET A 89 11.70 -5.99 -9.70
N GLU A 90 11.03 -5.78 -10.84
CA GLU A 90 11.22 -6.62 -12.01
C GLU A 90 12.70 -6.57 -12.41
N ARG A 91 13.38 -7.70 -12.36
CA ARG A 91 14.73 -7.82 -12.95
C ARG A 91 14.60 -7.45 -14.41
N GLU A 92 15.45 -6.55 -14.90
CA GLU A 92 15.53 -6.24 -16.33
C GLU A 92 15.48 -7.54 -17.13
N ALA A 93 14.64 -7.56 -18.17
CA ALA A 93 14.63 -8.66 -19.11
C ALA A 93 16.05 -8.87 -19.63
N GLY A 94 16.57 -10.08 -19.43
CA GLY A 94 17.68 -10.58 -20.25
C GLY A 94 17.20 -10.81 -21.67
#